data_AF-A0A3M1XW36-F1
#
_entry.id   AF-A0A3M1XW36-F1
#
_cell.length_a   1.000
_cell.length_b   1.000
_cell.length_c   1.000
_cell.angle_alpha   90.00
_cell.angle_beta   90.00
_cell.angle_gamma   90.00
#
_symmetry.space_group_name_H-M   'P 1'
#
loop_
_entity.id
_entity.type
_entity.pdbx_description
1 polymer ?
#
loop_
_entity_poly.entity_id
_entity_poly.type
_entity_poly.pdbx_seq_one_letter_code
_entity_poly.pdbx_strand_id
1 'polypeptide(L)'
;AKLLVLSSDLDEMVLALKRLFSPLKRLGIPTEEFFDTVGLTLRMLPVVKREALRRIKRQPSEGLTLYERIGGWVNVLVPLLVDTIKVPESFLDKTVSENRNR
;
A
#
# COMPACT_ATOMS: atom_id res chain seq x y z
N ALA A 1 -9.44 -10.69 -17.04
CA ALA A 1 -8.95 -9.77 -16.00
C ALA A 1 -8.15 -10.48 -14.89
N LYS A 2 -8.70 -11.49 -14.20
CA LYS A 2 -8.02 -12.18 -13.08
C LYS A 2 -6.70 -12.90 -13.44
N LEU A 3 -6.56 -13.41 -14.66
CA LEU A 3 -5.38 -14.18 -15.08
C LEU A 3 -4.12 -13.30 -15.26
N LEU A 4 -4.28 -12.07 -15.79
CA LEU A 4 -3.19 -11.11 -15.96
C LEU A 4 -2.63 -10.60 -14.62
N VAL A 5 -3.51 -10.32 -13.65
CA VAL A 5 -3.11 -9.90 -12.30
C VAL A 5 -2.43 -11.02 -11.53
N LEU A 6 -2.73 -12.27 -11.87
CA LEU A 6 -2.17 -13.45 -11.21
C LEU A 6 -0.82 -13.88 -11.81
N SER A 7 -0.57 -13.58 -13.09
CA SER A 7 0.63 -14.03 -13.83
C SER A 7 1.71 -12.96 -13.98
N SER A 8 1.41 -11.69 -13.71
CA SER A 8 2.35 -10.58 -13.89
C SER A 8 2.77 -10.03 -12.54
N ASP A 9 4.08 -9.80 -12.37
CA ASP A 9 4.58 -9.02 -11.25
C ASP A 9 4.01 -7.60 -11.34
N LEU A 10 3.54 -7.06 -10.22
CA LEU A 10 2.90 -5.73 -10.15
C LEU A 10 3.79 -4.64 -10.77
N ASP A 11 5.12 -4.81 -10.64
CA ASP A 11 6.13 -3.94 -11.23
C ASP A 11 6.11 -3.98 -12.77
N GLU A 12 5.89 -5.14 -13.39
CA GLU A 12 5.78 -5.26 -14.85
C GLU A 12 4.53 -4.55 -15.39
N MET A 13 3.41 -4.61 -14.65
CA MET A 13 2.18 -3.91 -15.02
C MET A 13 2.35 -2.39 -14.98
N VAL A 14 3.01 -1.88 -13.93
CA VAL A 14 3.32 -0.44 -13.81
C VAL A 14 4.27 0.01 -14.92
N LEU A 15 5.27 -0.81 -15.25
CA LEU A 15 6.20 -0.52 -16.35
C LEU A 15 5.50 -0.52 -17.71
N ALA A 16 4.60 -1.47 -17.96
CA ALA A 16 3.80 -1.53 -19.19
C ALA A 16 2.89 -0.30 -19.32
N LEU A 17 2.27 0.14 -18.23
CA LEU A 17 1.50 1.39 -18.18
C LEU A 17 2.41 2.60 -18.44
N LYS A 18 3.58 2.70 -17.79
CA LYS A 18 4.54 3.79 -18.04
C LYS A 18 4.91 3.91 -19.52
N ARG A 19 5.09 2.78 -20.21
CA ARG A 19 5.35 2.74 -21.67
C ARG A 19 4.14 3.20 -22.48
N LEU A 20 2.93 2.77 -22.13
CA LEU A 20 1.71 3.18 -22.81
C LEU A 20 1.46 4.70 -22.69
N PHE A 21 1.77 5.28 -21.54
CA PHE A 21 1.62 6.71 -21.25
C PHE A 21 2.85 7.56 -21.59
N SER A 22 3.93 6.94 -22.08
CA SER A 22 5.14 7.66 -22.55
C SER A 22 4.91 8.70 -23.67
N PRO A 23 3.96 8.55 -24.63
CA PRO A 23 3.73 9.58 -25.64
C PRO A 23 3.11 10.85 -25.04
N LEU A 24 2.39 10.76 -23.92
CA LEU A 24 1.87 11.94 -23.21
C LEU A 24 2.98 12.80 -22.60
N LYS A 25 4.19 12.25 -22.43
CA LYS A 25 5.37 13.03 -22.04
C LYS A 25 5.69 14.14 -23.05
N ARG A 26 5.38 13.91 -24.34
CA ARG A 26 5.57 14.91 -25.40
C ARG A 26 4.58 16.08 -25.33
N LEU A 27 3.49 15.94 -24.57
CA LEU A 27 2.48 16.98 -24.32
C LEU A 27 2.78 17.80 -23.05
N GLY A 28 3.95 17.60 -22.42
CA GLY A 28 4.36 18.33 -21.22
C GLY A 28 3.82 17.75 -19.90
N ILE A 29 3.18 16.58 -19.93
CA ILE A 29 2.68 15.90 -18.73
C ILE A 29 3.84 15.13 -18.07
N PRO A 30 4.12 15.33 -16.75
CA PRO A 30 5.18 14.63 -16.03
C PRO A 30 4.76 13.18 -15.71
N THR A 31 4.73 12.34 -16.75
CA THR A 31 4.33 10.93 -16.61
C THR A 31 5.37 10.12 -15.84
N GLU A 32 6.64 10.51 -15.90
CA GLU A 32 7.73 9.80 -15.24
C GLU A 32 7.60 9.79 -13.71
N GLU A 33 7.51 10.99 -13.11
CA GLU A 33 7.31 11.17 -11.67
C GLU A 33 6.00 10.54 -11.17
N PHE A 34 4.94 10.59 -11.99
CA PHE A 34 3.67 9.96 -11.67
C PHE A 34 3.81 8.45 -11.55
N PHE A 35 4.41 7.77 -12.54
CA PHE A 35 4.56 6.32 -12.50
C PHE A 35 5.55 5.85 -11.44
N ASP A 36 6.56 6.66 -11.12
CA ASP A 36 7.51 6.35 -10.05
C ASP A 36 6.79 6.43 -8.67
N THR A 37 5.93 7.43 -8.47
CA THR A 37 5.08 7.56 -7.27
C THR A 37 4.06 6.43 -7.17
N VAL A 38 3.42 6.07 -8.30
CA VAL A 38 2.48 4.94 -8.37
C VAL A 38 3.19 3.62 -8.04
N GLY A 39 4.39 3.39 -8.56
CA GLY A 39 5.20 2.22 -8.25
C GLY A 39 5.51 2.09 -6.76
N LEU A 40 5.95 3.18 -6.13
CA LEU A 40 6.20 3.22 -4.68
C LEU A 40 4.92 2.98 -3.86
N THR A 41 3.81 3.63 -4.25
CA THR A 41 2.52 3.49 -3.57
C THR A 41 2.01 2.05 -3.63
N LEU A 42 2.09 1.42 -4.81
CA LEU A 42 1.66 0.04 -5.01
C LEU A 42 2.48 -0.97 -4.19
N ARG A 43 3.78 -0.72 -4.00
CA ARG A 43 4.63 -1.51 -3.09
C ARG A 43 4.25 -1.33 -1.62
N MET A 44 3.78 -0.15 -1.23
CA MET A 44 3.31 0.13 0.13
C MET A 44 1.92 -0.47 0.43
N LEU A 45 1.01 -0.57 -0.54
CA LEU A 45 -0.34 -1.13 -0.33
C LEU A 45 -0.39 -2.50 0.38
N PRO A 46 0.37 -3.53 -0.02
CA PRO A 46 0.34 -4.83 0.66
C PRO A 46 0.86 -4.77 2.09
N VAL A 47 1.72 -3.81 2.40
CA VAL A 47 2.27 -3.58 3.74
C VAL A 47 1.22 -2.92 4.64
N VAL A 48 0.59 -1.85 4.16
CA VAL A 48 -0.52 -1.16 4.85
C VAL A 48 -1.68 -2.12 5.11
N LYS A 49 -2.06 -2.93 4.11
CA LYS A 49 -3.11 -3.95 4.25
C LYS A 49 -2.78 -4.96 5.34
N ARG A 50 -1.53 -5.44 5.40
CA ARG A 50 -1.09 -6.40 6.43
C ARG A 50 -1.17 -5.79 7.83
N GLU A 51 -0.74 -4.55 8.01
CA GLU A 51 -0.81 -3.88 9.32
C GLU A 51 -2.26 -3.58 9.74
N ALA A 52 -3.10 -3.13 8.80
CA ALA A 52 -4.53 -2.94 9.04
C ALA A 52 -5.20 -4.23 9.52
N LEU A 53 -4.96 -5.35 8.83
CA LEU A 53 -5.52 -6.65 9.20
C LEU A 53 -5.00 -7.15 10.55
N ARG A 54 -3.71 -6.93 10.87
CA ARG A 54 -3.16 -7.25 12.19
C ARG A 54 -3.87 -6.48 13.31
N ARG A 55 -4.21 -5.22 13.09
CA ARG A 55 -4.87 -4.36 14.08
C ARG A 55 -6.35 -4.70 14.25
N ILE A 56 -7.06 -4.94 13.16
CA ILE A 56 -8.46 -5.36 13.19
C ILE A 56 -8.60 -6.69 13.95
N LYS A 57 -7.69 -7.66 13.72
CA LYS A 57 -7.69 -8.94 14.46
C LYS A 57 -7.48 -8.81 15.97
N ARG A 58 -6.87 -7.71 16.45
CA ARG A 58 -6.65 -7.45 17.88
C ARG A 58 -7.82 -6.72 18.53
N GLN A 59 -8.78 -6.26 17.73
CA GLN A 59 -9.92 -5.52 18.24
C GLN A 59 -11.05 -6.51 18.58
N PRO A 60 -11.57 -6.50 19.83
CA PRO A 60 -12.65 -7.40 20.23
C PRO A 60 -13.88 -7.13 19.37
N SER A 61 -14.41 -8.18 18.75
CA SER A 61 -15.40 -8.09 17.68
C SER A 61 -16.85 -8.16 18.18
N GLU A 62 -17.06 -8.46 19.46
CA GLU A 62 -18.36 -8.86 19.99
C GLU A 62 -18.90 -7.83 21.00
N GLY A 63 -20.16 -7.40 20.80
CA GLY A 63 -20.95 -6.67 21.80
C GLY A 63 -20.92 -5.15 21.79
N LEU A 64 -20.19 -4.50 20.88
CA LEU A 64 -20.01 -3.03 20.89
C LEU A 64 -21.18 -2.26 20.26
N THR A 65 -21.63 -1.21 20.94
CA THR A 65 -22.61 -0.23 20.42
C THR A 65 -22.06 0.54 19.22
N LEU A 66 -22.92 1.20 18.43
CA LEU A 66 -22.51 1.91 17.21
C LEU A 66 -21.43 2.99 17.47
N TYR A 67 -21.52 3.68 18.62
CA TYR A 67 -20.55 4.69 19.05
C TYR A 67 -19.20 4.06 19.42
N GLU A 68 -19.21 2.94 20.13
CA GLU A 68 -17.99 2.21 20.51
C GLU A 68 -17.31 1.58 19.28
N ARG A 69 -18.08 1.14 18.29
CA ARG A 69 -17.55 0.68 17.00
C ARG A 69 -16.78 1.79 16.29
N ILE A 70 -17.33 2.99 16.20
CA ILE A 70 -16.64 4.14 15.57
C ILE A 70 -15.37 4.49 16.35
N GLY A 71 -15.43 4.52 17.69
CA GLY A 71 -14.25 4.69 18.54
C GLY A 71 -13.18 3.62 18.29
N GLY A 72 -13.59 2.37 18.09
CA GLY A 72 -12.71 1.26 17.72
C GLY A 72 -12.00 1.49 16.37
N TRP A 73 -12.75 1.89 15.33
CA TRP A 73 -12.16 2.21 14.03
C TRP A 73 -11.14 3.33 14.11
N VAL A 74 -11.42 4.39 14.89
CA VAL A 74 -10.48 5.50 15.11
C VAL A 74 -9.20 5.01 15.79
N ASN A 75 -9.30 4.11 16.76
CA ASN A 75 -8.14 3.52 17.45
C ASN A 75 -7.31 2.58 16.55
N VAL A 76 -7.84 2.12 15.42
CA VAL A 76 -7.08 1.37 14.40
C VAL A 76 -6.50 2.32 13.35
N LEU A 77 -7.31 3.30 12.91
CA LEU A 77 -6.99 4.20 11.82
C LEU A 77 -5.92 5.22 12.19
N VAL A 78 -6.01 5.85 13.37
CA VAL A 78 -5.06 6.88 13.83
C VAL A 78 -3.64 6.33 13.94
N PRO A 79 -3.37 5.22 14.66
CA PRO A 79 -2.01 4.69 14.69
C PRO A 79 -1.54 4.22 13.30
N LEU A 80 -2.44 3.70 12.46
CA LEU A 80 -2.08 3.29 11.09
C LEU A 80 -1.67 4.48 10.22
N LEU A 81 -2.35 5.61 10.38
CA LEU A 81 -2.01 6.85 9.71
C LEU A 81 -0.65 7.39 10.22
N VAL A 82 -0.45 7.42 11.54
CA VAL A 82 0.81 7.88 12.15
C VAL A 82 1.99 7.04 11.69
N ASP A 83 1.85 5.72 11.63
CA ASP A 83 2.93 4.83 11.17
C ASP A 83 3.24 5.01 9.69
N THR A 84 2.21 5.20 8.87
CA THR A 84 2.37 5.43 7.43
C THR A 84 3.05 6.77 7.15
N ILE A 85 2.75 7.81 7.93
CA ILE A 85 3.34 9.15 7.77
C ILE A 85 4.75 9.22 8.35
N LYS A 86 4.99 8.62 9.53
CA LYS A 86 6.29 8.73 10.22
C LYS A 86 7.38 7.93 9.55
N VAL A 87 7.05 6.85 8.83
CA VAL A 87 8.11 5.95 8.35
C VAL A 87 7.81 5.32 6.98
N PRO A 88 7.95 6.08 5.89
CA PRO A 88 8.08 5.50 4.56
C PRO A 88 9.25 4.50 4.50
N GLU A 89 10.36 4.83 5.16
CA GLU A 89 11.64 4.13 5.02
C GLU A 89 11.79 2.89 5.92
N SER A 90 11.31 2.90 7.17
CA SER A 90 11.36 1.70 8.03
C SER A 90 10.40 0.59 7.60
N PHE A 91 9.40 0.93 6.79
CA PHE A 91 8.54 -0.06 6.14
C PHE A 91 9.22 -0.74 4.95
N LEU A 92 10.16 -0.07 4.27
CA LEU A 92 11.00 -0.67 3.24
C LEU A 92 12.10 -1.54 3.87
N ASP A 93 12.76 -1.06 4.93
CA ASP A 93 13.86 -1.78 5.60
C ASP A 93 13.40 -3.10 6.26
N LYS A 94 12.21 -3.14 6.86
CA LYS A 94 11.66 -4.37 7.44
C LYS A 94 11.46 -5.47 6.40
N THR A 95 11.06 -5.13 5.17
CA THR A 95 10.88 -6.11 4.08
C THR A 95 12.21 -6.64 3.53
N VAL A 96 13.29 -5.86 3.59
CA VAL A 96 14.64 -6.30 3.20
C VAL A 96 15.24 -7.23 4.27
N SER A 97 14.99 -6.97 5.56
CA SER A 97 15.49 -7.80 6.66
C SER A 97 14.80 -9.18 6.76
N GLU A 98 13.50 -9.27 6.44
CA GLU A 98 12.73 -10.53 6.50
C GLU A 98 13.10 -11.49 5.34
N ASN A 99 13.59 -10.97 4.22
CA ASN A 99 14.05 -11.75 3.05
C ASN A 99 15.53 -12.18 3.14
N ARG A 100 16.28 -11.72 4.15
CA ARG A 100 17.70 -12.07 4.35
C ARG A 100 17.91 -13.25 5.31
N ASN A 101 16.85 -13.67 6.01
CA ASN A 101 16.85 -14.80 6.94
C ASN A 101 16.13 -16.03 6.37
N ARG A 102 15.96 -16.09 5.04
CA ARG A 102 15.57 -17.30 4.30
C ARG A 102 16.63 -17.63 3.25
#